data_AF-A0A7V8CDY0-F1
#
_entry.id   AF-A0A7V8CDY0-F1
#
_cell.length_a   1.000
_cell.length_b   1.000
_cell.length_c   1.000
_cell.angle_alpha   90.00
_cell.angle_beta   90.00
_cell.angle_gamma   90.00
#
_symmetry.space_group_name_H-M   'P 1'
#
loop_
_entity.id
_entity.type
_entity.pdbx_description
1 polymer ?
#
loop_
_entity_poly.entity_id
_entity_poly.type
_entity_poly.pdbx_seq_one_letter_code
_entity_poly.pdbx_strand_id
1 'polypeptide(L)'
;MTDSLALAALLLALAASAHATPADPARDRASILAMQGEYTVDFAFDETILLKPGYERAPAVRTGGNEVVIVVEDTPKRVVLQHLLVEPKSGHVTKHWRQDWVYQAPTRFEFTADQTWHVRPIPTALTTGAWTQCVYEVSDAPRYCGTGAWRYDNGIAEWTSDLSWRPLPRREYTRRSDYNALAVINRHTRTPNGWTHEQFNTKIQRRPDGTRTPIAREFGFNEYNKTTEVDFTPAYAYWTATAGYWAKVRQRWDDFLGQAPGVHLKTKPDGMAMIIPLFTQAQDIQDGKTVVDTEIDAVFQQWVEKAPPESAR
;
A
#
# COMPACT_ATOMS: atom_id res chain seq x y z
N MET A 1 55.59 9.93 -45.73
CA MET A 1 54.60 8.86 -45.45
C MET A 1 54.88 8.40 -44.02
N THR A 2 54.29 9.13 -43.06
CA THR A 2 53.23 8.64 -42.12
C THR A 2 53.82 7.69 -41.07
N ASP A 3 54.30 8.21 -39.94
CA ASP A 3 53.55 8.60 -38.73
C ASP A 3 53.34 7.44 -37.74
N SER A 4 54.04 7.59 -36.62
CA SER A 4 53.70 7.27 -35.23
C SER A 4 52.34 6.61 -34.92
N LEU A 5 52.36 5.68 -33.95
CA LEU A 5 51.45 5.56 -32.78
C LEU A 5 51.48 4.09 -32.30
N ALA A 6 52.17 3.79 -31.21
CA ALA A 6 51.71 3.92 -29.82
C ALA A 6 51.17 2.60 -29.27
N LEU A 7 51.99 1.99 -28.40
CA LEU A 7 51.62 1.60 -27.05
C LEU A 7 50.09 1.53 -26.79
N ALA A 8 49.49 0.34 -26.91
CA ALA A 8 48.19 0.05 -26.32
C ALA A 8 48.38 -1.03 -25.26
N ALA A 9 48.67 -0.56 -24.05
CA ALA A 9 48.64 -1.35 -22.84
C ALA A 9 47.24 -1.92 -22.59
N LEU A 10 47.22 -3.18 -22.17
CA LEU A 10 46.40 -3.74 -21.10
C LEU A 10 45.22 -2.88 -20.61
N LEU A 11 44.00 -3.30 -20.94
CA LEU A 11 42.77 -3.09 -20.15
C LEU A 11 41.70 -4.03 -20.73
N LEU A 12 41.86 -5.34 -20.54
CA LEU A 12 40.69 -6.22 -20.60
C LEU A 12 39.79 -5.79 -19.44
N ALA A 13 38.71 -5.10 -19.80
CA ALA A 13 37.64 -4.71 -18.92
C ALA A 13 37.21 -5.92 -18.07
N LEU A 14 37.45 -5.84 -16.76
CA LEU A 14 36.59 -6.52 -15.80
C LEU A 14 35.20 -5.92 -16.00
N ALA A 15 34.42 -6.54 -16.89
CA ALA A 15 32.98 -6.40 -16.86
C ALA A 15 32.56 -6.92 -15.49
N ALA A 16 32.47 -6.02 -14.51
CA ALA A 16 31.73 -6.26 -13.29
C ALA A 16 30.29 -6.52 -13.73
N SER A 17 29.98 -7.78 -13.99
CA SER A 17 28.60 -8.23 -14.00
C SER A 17 28.05 -7.78 -12.66
N ALA A 18 27.16 -6.78 -12.68
CA ALA A 18 26.39 -6.38 -11.52
C ALA A 18 25.59 -7.62 -11.11
N HIS A 19 26.20 -8.46 -10.27
CA HIS A 19 25.53 -9.59 -9.68
C HIS A 19 24.48 -8.96 -8.78
N ALA A 20 23.21 -9.05 -9.18
CA ALA A 20 22.11 -8.70 -8.31
C ALA A 20 22.36 -9.40 -6.98
N THR A 21 22.47 -8.62 -5.90
CA THR A 21 22.77 -9.19 -4.59
C THR A 21 21.71 -10.24 -4.28
N PRO A 22 22.07 -11.45 -3.82
CA PRO A 22 21.09 -12.48 -3.53
C PRO A 22 20.00 -11.96 -2.58
N ALA A 23 18.79 -12.48 -2.72
CA ALA A 23 17.71 -12.19 -1.79
C ALA A 23 18.14 -12.55 -0.36
N ASP A 24 17.94 -11.62 0.57
CA ASP A 24 18.27 -11.80 1.98
C ASP A 24 17.04 -11.40 2.81
N PRO A 25 16.20 -12.36 3.23
CA PRO A 25 14.96 -12.05 3.93
C PRO A 25 15.19 -11.31 5.25
N ALA A 26 16.33 -11.50 5.92
CA ALA A 26 16.63 -10.80 7.17
C ALA A 26 16.95 -9.32 6.92
N ARG A 27 17.76 -9.03 5.89
CA ARG A 27 18.07 -7.65 5.47
C ARG A 27 16.85 -6.91 4.93
N ASP A 28 16.05 -7.60 4.13
CA ASP A 28 14.81 -7.07 3.57
C ASP A 28 13.80 -6.73 4.70
N ARG A 29 13.62 -7.66 5.65
CA ARG A 29 12.83 -7.43 6.87
C ARG A 29 13.32 -6.24 7.66
N ALA A 30 14.64 -6.11 7.87
CA ALA A 30 15.21 -4.95 8.55
C ALA A 30 14.92 -3.63 7.81
N SER A 31 14.84 -3.67 6.47
CA SER A 31 14.51 -2.50 5.65
C SER A 31 13.04 -2.11 5.75
N ILE A 32 12.14 -3.09 5.88
CA ILE A 32 10.72 -2.86 6.17
C ILE A 32 10.55 -2.29 7.58
N LEU A 33 11.18 -2.88 8.59
CA LEU A 33 11.08 -2.42 9.99
C LEU A 33 11.64 -1.00 10.16
N ALA A 34 12.64 -0.61 9.37
CA ALA A 34 13.16 0.76 9.38
C ALA A 34 12.15 1.84 8.93
N MET A 35 10.99 1.46 8.39
CA MET A 35 9.87 2.37 8.10
C MET A 35 9.08 2.77 9.37
N GLN A 36 9.33 2.14 10.53
CA GLN A 36 8.72 2.52 11.80
C GLN A 36 9.27 3.88 12.28
N GLY A 37 8.42 4.66 12.95
CA GLY A 37 8.82 5.94 13.53
C GLY A 37 7.75 7.01 13.43
N GLU A 38 8.15 8.25 13.73
CA GLU A 38 7.31 9.44 13.78
C GLU A 38 7.70 10.39 12.65
N TYR A 39 6.72 10.82 11.85
CA TYR A 39 6.97 11.50 10.60
C TYR A 39 6.08 12.71 10.39
N THR A 40 6.65 13.76 9.80
CA THR A 40 5.88 14.66 8.94
C THR A 40 5.82 14.02 7.56
N VAL A 41 4.62 13.98 6.98
CA VAL A 41 4.36 13.29 5.71
C VAL A 41 3.82 14.26 4.69
N ASP A 42 4.42 14.27 3.51
CA ASP A 42 3.93 15.01 2.35
C ASP A 42 3.44 14.04 1.28
N PHE A 43 2.34 14.39 0.62
CA PHE A 43 1.76 13.65 -0.48
C PHE A 43 1.64 14.55 -1.71
N ALA A 44 2.35 14.20 -2.78
CA ALA A 44 2.32 14.89 -4.05
C ALA A 44 1.86 13.96 -5.17
N PHE A 45 0.79 14.33 -5.88
CA PHE A 45 0.32 13.60 -7.06
C PHE A 45 0.24 14.51 -8.27
N ASP A 46 0.91 14.11 -9.35
CA ASP A 46 0.97 14.84 -10.61
C ASP A 46 0.63 13.93 -11.76
N GLU A 47 -0.42 14.25 -12.52
CA GLU A 47 -0.56 13.65 -13.85
C GLU A 47 0.64 14.09 -14.70
N THR A 48 1.29 13.16 -15.39
CA THR A 48 2.54 13.37 -16.12
C THR A 48 2.37 13.20 -17.62
N ILE A 49 1.75 12.12 -18.06
CA ILE A 49 1.56 11.76 -19.47
C ILE A 49 0.05 11.63 -19.75
N LEU A 50 -0.47 12.40 -20.71
CA LEU A 50 -1.87 12.33 -21.12
C LEU A 50 -2.00 11.28 -22.23
N LEU A 51 -2.86 10.28 -22.02
CA LEU A 51 -2.98 9.12 -22.91
C LEU A 51 -4.26 9.14 -23.73
N LYS A 52 -5.32 9.78 -23.22
CA LYS A 52 -6.60 9.92 -23.91
C LYS A 52 -6.61 11.18 -24.79
N PRO A 53 -6.94 11.08 -26.09
CA PRO A 53 -7.10 12.24 -26.96
C PRO A 53 -8.12 13.25 -26.39
N GLY A 54 -7.76 14.53 -26.41
CA GLY A 54 -8.61 15.63 -25.90
C GLY A 54 -8.77 15.65 -24.38
N TYR A 55 -8.03 14.84 -23.62
CA TYR A 55 -8.05 14.89 -22.16
C TYR A 55 -7.23 16.10 -21.65
N GLU A 56 -7.83 16.88 -20.77
CA GLU A 56 -7.17 17.97 -20.06
C GLU A 56 -6.58 17.46 -18.74
N ARG A 57 -5.32 17.83 -18.48
CA ARG A 57 -4.61 17.43 -17.27
C ARG A 57 -5.35 17.93 -16.02
N ALA A 58 -5.60 17.04 -15.08
CA ALA A 58 -6.15 17.45 -13.80
C ALA A 58 -5.11 18.22 -12.96
N PRO A 59 -5.56 19.15 -12.08
CA PRO A 59 -4.67 19.86 -11.18
C PRO A 59 -3.85 18.92 -10.30
N ALA A 60 -2.61 19.31 -10.03
CA ALA A 60 -1.75 18.63 -9.08
C ALA A 60 -2.40 18.61 -7.68
N VAL A 61 -2.24 17.50 -6.96
CA VAL A 61 -2.69 17.37 -5.58
C VAL A 61 -1.50 17.45 -4.65
N ARG A 62 -1.61 18.32 -3.64
CA ARG A 62 -0.64 18.48 -2.55
C ARG A 62 -1.40 18.41 -1.23
N THR A 63 -1.02 17.49 -0.38
CA THR A 63 -1.57 17.31 0.97
C THR A 63 -0.46 16.83 1.90
N GLY A 64 -0.68 16.84 3.20
CA GLY A 64 0.27 16.29 4.17
C GLY A 64 -0.41 15.94 5.48
N GLY A 65 0.36 15.41 6.41
CA GLY A 65 -0.09 15.04 7.75
C GLY A 65 1.07 14.70 8.66
N ASN A 66 0.79 14.40 9.91
CA ASN A 66 1.78 13.88 10.86
C ASN A 66 1.38 12.46 11.19
N GLU A 67 2.27 11.50 10.97
CA GLU A 67 1.97 10.08 11.00
C GLU A 67 2.99 9.33 11.86
N VAL A 68 2.52 8.47 12.76
CA VAL A 68 3.37 7.48 13.42
C VAL A 68 3.12 6.11 12.80
N VAL A 69 4.22 5.38 12.57
CA VAL A 69 4.23 4.02 12.03
C VAL A 69 4.64 3.06 13.13
N ILE A 70 3.70 2.22 13.56
CA ILE A 70 3.85 1.27 14.66
C ILE A 70 3.98 -0.15 14.11
N VAL A 71 4.92 -0.92 14.67
CA VAL A 71 5.05 -2.35 14.40
C VAL A 71 3.96 -3.13 15.15
N VAL A 72 3.13 -3.85 14.43
CA VAL A 72 2.04 -4.67 14.97
C VAL A 72 2.43 -6.15 15.06
N GLU A 73 3.16 -6.63 14.04
CA GLU A 73 3.69 -7.98 13.99
C GLU A 73 5.10 -7.93 13.42
N ASP A 74 5.99 -8.73 13.99
CA ASP A 74 7.35 -8.86 13.52
C ASP A 74 7.86 -10.31 13.65
N THR A 75 7.85 -11.03 12.53
CA THR A 75 8.36 -12.40 12.42
C THR A 75 9.33 -12.51 11.23
N PRO A 76 10.12 -13.59 11.12
CA PRO A 76 11.04 -13.76 9.99
C PRO A 76 10.38 -13.76 8.60
N LYS A 77 9.07 -14.03 8.51
CA LYS A 77 8.35 -14.11 7.23
C LYS A 77 7.16 -13.15 7.12
N ARG A 78 6.86 -12.39 8.18
CA ARG A 78 5.72 -11.46 8.20
C ARG A 78 6.04 -10.24 9.03
N VAL A 79 5.78 -9.06 8.48
CA VAL A 79 5.84 -7.78 9.20
C VAL A 79 4.53 -7.04 8.95
N VAL A 80 3.89 -6.53 10.01
CA VAL A 80 2.68 -5.70 9.88
C VAL A 80 2.97 -4.35 10.49
N LEU A 81 2.77 -3.29 9.71
CA LEU A 81 2.95 -1.91 10.16
C LEU A 81 1.61 -1.16 10.09
N GLN A 82 1.23 -0.53 11.20
CA GLN A 82 0.05 0.32 11.31
C GLN A 82 0.46 1.79 11.29
N HIS A 83 -0.22 2.57 10.47
CA HIS A 83 -0.01 4.02 10.38
C HIS A 83 -1.16 4.75 11.08
N LEU A 84 -0.82 5.75 11.89
CA LEU A 84 -1.76 6.56 12.66
C LEU A 84 -1.47 8.04 12.42
N LEU A 85 -2.45 8.75 11.87
CA LEU A 85 -2.37 10.20 11.69
C LEU A 85 -2.73 10.92 13.00
N VAL A 86 -2.01 12.00 13.29
CA VAL A 86 -2.27 12.91 14.41
C VAL A 86 -2.50 14.32 13.87
N GLU A 87 -3.60 14.95 14.27
CA GLU A 87 -3.79 16.39 14.13
C GLU A 87 -3.21 17.09 15.38
N PRO A 88 -2.06 17.78 15.30
CA PRO A 88 -1.35 18.24 16.51
C PRO A 88 -2.13 19.26 17.35
N LYS A 89 -3.02 20.02 16.73
CA LYS A 89 -3.80 21.07 17.42
C LYS A 89 -4.91 20.50 18.30
N SER A 90 -5.56 19.43 17.84
CA SER A 90 -6.70 18.81 18.54
C SER A 90 -6.31 17.55 19.31
N GLY A 91 -5.16 16.94 18.96
CA GLY A 91 -4.79 15.60 19.41
C GLY A 91 -5.63 14.49 18.76
N HIS A 92 -6.47 14.81 17.77
CA HIS A 92 -7.31 13.82 17.10
C HIS A 92 -6.45 12.80 16.36
N VAL A 93 -6.73 11.52 16.59
CA VAL A 93 -6.03 10.39 15.97
C VAL A 93 -6.93 9.72 14.96
N THR A 94 -6.39 9.48 13.76
CA THR A 94 -7.03 8.64 12.75
C THR A 94 -6.17 7.40 12.49
N LYS A 95 -6.71 6.20 12.72
CA LYS A 95 -6.13 4.96 12.16
C LYS A 95 -6.17 5.05 10.64
N HIS A 96 -5.02 5.30 10.02
CA HIS A 96 -4.96 5.76 8.64
C HIS A 96 -4.93 4.58 7.64
N TRP A 97 -3.84 3.82 7.62
CA TRP A 97 -3.71 2.66 6.74
C TRP A 97 -2.79 1.63 7.37
N ARG A 98 -2.84 0.41 6.86
CA ARG A 98 -2.02 -0.70 7.31
C ARG A 98 -1.30 -1.32 6.12
N GLN A 99 -0.08 -1.77 6.35
CA GLN A 99 0.68 -2.57 5.41
C GLN A 99 1.10 -3.89 6.04
N ASP A 100 0.71 -4.98 5.40
CA ASP A 100 1.15 -6.34 5.73
C ASP A 100 2.20 -6.76 4.70
N TRP A 101 3.34 -7.23 5.17
CA TRP A 101 4.45 -7.71 4.36
C TRP A 101 4.62 -9.21 4.60
N VAL A 102 4.59 -10.01 3.55
CA VAL A 102 4.74 -11.48 3.64
C VAL A 102 5.84 -11.95 2.70
N TYR A 103 6.84 -12.64 3.25
CA TYR A 103 7.95 -13.20 2.48
C TYR A 103 7.50 -14.45 1.73
N GLN A 104 7.75 -14.46 0.42
CA GLN A 104 7.35 -15.52 -0.50
C GLN A 104 5.87 -15.93 -0.36
N ALA A 105 4.96 -14.96 -0.33
CA ALA A 105 3.53 -15.21 -0.19
C ALA A 105 3.04 -16.17 -1.31
N PRO A 106 2.24 -17.21 -0.98
CA PRO A 106 1.70 -18.12 -1.99
C PRO A 106 0.48 -17.54 -2.71
N THR A 107 -0.20 -16.59 -2.09
CA THR A 107 -1.43 -15.96 -2.57
C THR A 107 -1.44 -14.48 -2.22
N ARG A 108 -2.26 -13.69 -2.93
CA ARG A 108 -2.63 -12.32 -2.55
C ARG A 108 -4.02 -11.98 -3.06
N PHE A 109 -4.64 -10.96 -2.50
CA PHE A 109 -5.85 -10.39 -3.07
C PHE A 109 -5.52 -9.36 -4.16
N GLU A 110 -6.34 -9.30 -5.21
CA GLU A 110 -6.18 -8.38 -6.32
C GLU A 110 -7.50 -7.69 -6.66
N PHE A 111 -7.47 -6.35 -6.77
CA PHE A 111 -8.65 -5.57 -7.16
C PHE A 111 -9.06 -5.88 -8.60
N THR A 112 -10.32 -6.24 -8.82
CA THR A 112 -10.85 -6.58 -10.14
C THR A 112 -11.75 -5.49 -10.70
N ALA A 113 -12.87 -5.20 -10.07
CA ALA A 113 -13.80 -4.12 -10.40
C ALA A 113 -14.80 -3.94 -9.25
N ASP A 114 -15.57 -2.84 -9.25
CA ASP A 114 -16.81 -2.71 -8.46
C ASP A 114 -16.70 -3.22 -7.02
N GLN A 115 -15.71 -2.71 -6.28
CA GLN A 115 -15.43 -3.12 -4.90
C GLN A 115 -15.24 -4.63 -4.69
N THR A 116 -14.62 -5.29 -5.67
CA THR A 116 -14.31 -6.72 -5.62
C THR A 116 -12.80 -6.95 -5.64
N TRP A 117 -12.34 -7.84 -4.78
CA TRP A 117 -10.98 -8.35 -4.72
C TRP A 117 -11.01 -9.86 -4.73
N HIS A 118 -10.27 -10.46 -5.67
CA HIS A 118 -10.12 -11.90 -5.76
C HIS A 118 -8.81 -12.34 -5.14
N VAL A 119 -8.84 -13.37 -4.31
CA VAL A 119 -7.63 -14.01 -3.79
C VAL A 119 -7.10 -14.99 -4.84
N ARG A 120 -5.87 -14.75 -5.30
CA ARG A 120 -5.23 -15.52 -6.38
C ARG A 120 -3.91 -16.12 -5.92
N PRO A 121 -3.53 -17.30 -6.45
CA PRO A 121 -2.18 -17.81 -6.30
C PRO A 121 -1.17 -16.91 -7.01
N ILE A 122 0.01 -16.75 -6.41
CA ILE A 122 1.14 -16.05 -7.01
C ILE A 122 2.05 -17.10 -7.65
N PRO A 123 2.44 -16.96 -8.93
CA PRO A 123 3.43 -17.83 -9.55
C PRO A 123 4.70 -17.92 -8.71
N THR A 124 5.21 -19.13 -8.48
CA THR A 124 6.43 -19.36 -7.67
C THR A 124 7.60 -18.51 -8.13
N ALA A 125 7.77 -18.35 -9.46
CA ALA A 125 8.82 -17.53 -10.06
C ALA A 125 8.77 -16.04 -9.66
N LEU A 126 7.59 -15.51 -9.28
CA LEU A 126 7.45 -14.12 -8.79
C LEU A 126 7.66 -14.01 -7.28
N THR A 127 7.47 -15.09 -6.53
CA THR A 127 7.48 -15.06 -5.07
C THR A 127 8.82 -15.51 -4.46
N THR A 128 9.62 -16.30 -5.18
CA THR A 128 10.94 -16.73 -4.69
C THR A 128 11.84 -15.53 -4.39
N GLY A 129 12.29 -15.40 -3.14
CA GLY A 129 13.11 -14.27 -2.69
C GLY A 129 12.38 -12.93 -2.59
N ALA A 130 11.06 -12.88 -2.81
CA ALA A 130 10.29 -11.65 -2.88
C ALA A 130 9.45 -11.43 -1.61
N TRP A 131 9.08 -10.16 -1.39
CA TRP A 131 8.11 -9.76 -0.38
C TRP A 131 6.84 -9.23 -1.06
N THR A 132 5.69 -9.69 -0.59
CA THR A 132 4.39 -9.15 -0.98
C THR A 132 3.93 -8.15 0.05
N GLN A 133 3.69 -6.90 -0.38
CA GLN A 133 3.03 -5.87 0.41
C GLN A 133 1.54 -5.89 0.09
N CYS A 134 0.69 -5.99 1.11
CA CYS A 134 -0.76 -5.80 1.02
C CYS A 134 -1.16 -4.59 1.87
N VAL A 135 -1.88 -3.66 1.25
CA VAL A 135 -2.30 -2.40 1.85
C VAL A 135 -3.80 -2.42 2.13
N TYR A 136 -4.15 -1.94 3.32
CA TYR A 136 -5.52 -1.85 3.81
C TYR A 136 -5.85 -0.41 4.22
N GLU A 137 -7.12 -0.04 4.06
CA GLU A 137 -7.61 1.31 4.37
C GLU A 137 -7.90 1.50 5.87
N VAL A 138 -8.49 2.65 6.24
CA VAL A 138 -8.76 3.03 7.64
C VAL A 138 -9.54 1.95 8.41
N SER A 139 -10.51 1.30 7.77
CA SER A 139 -11.36 0.22 8.30
C SER A 139 -10.76 -1.20 8.16
N ASP A 140 -9.49 -1.29 7.76
CA ASP A 140 -8.82 -2.53 7.33
C ASP A 140 -9.42 -3.20 6.09
N ALA A 141 -10.30 -2.52 5.34
CA ALA A 141 -10.76 -3.00 4.03
C ALA A 141 -9.57 -3.11 3.04
N PRO A 142 -9.55 -4.13 2.16
CA PRO A 142 -8.44 -4.33 1.23
C PRO A 142 -8.35 -3.17 0.24
N ARG A 143 -7.13 -2.71 -0.04
CA ARG A 143 -6.89 -1.70 -1.08
C ARG A 143 -6.19 -2.32 -2.27
N TYR A 144 -4.97 -2.82 -2.07
CA TYR A 144 -4.18 -3.50 -3.10
C TYR A 144 -3.08 -4.38 -2.49
N CYS A 145 -2.56 -5.30 -3.29
CA CYS A 145 -1.30 -5.99 -2.99
C CYS A 145 -0.34 -5.87 -4.18
N GLY A 146 0.96 -5.85 -3.90
CA GLY A 146 2.04 -5.94 -4.90
C GLY A 146 3.16 -6.85 -4.38
N THR A 147 3.77 -7.61 -5.28
CA THR A 147 4.89 -8.52 -4.98
C THR A 147 6.13 -7.98 -5.63
N GLY A 148 7.20 -7.83 -4.85
CA GLY A 148 8.43 -7.19 -5.31
C GLY A 148 9.66 -7.71 -4.58
N ALA A 149 10.82 -7.34 -5.08
CA ALA A 149 12.10 -7.65 -4.46
C ALA A 149 12.75 -6.37 -3.94
N TRP A 150 13.45 -6.50 -2.82
CA TRP A 150 14.37 -5.46 -2.36
C TRP A 150 15.66 -5.51 -3.18
N ARG A 151 16.19 -4.34 -3.50
CA ARG A 151 17.50 -4.12 -4.11
C ARG A 151 18.27 -3.13 -3.23
N TYR A 152 19.59 -3.23 -3.30
CA TYR A 152 20.53 -2.46 -2.48
C TYR A 152 21.62 -1.82 -3.34
N ASP A 153 21.29 -1.56 -4.60
CA ASP A 153 22.22 -1.02 -5.59
C ASP A 153 22.72 0.35 -5.11
N ASN A 154 24.04 0.57 -5.19
CA ASN A 154 24.70 1.79 -4.70
C ASN A 154 24.39 2.14 -3.23
N GLY A 155 24.09 1.14 -2.40
CA GLY A 155 23.74 1.34 -0.99
C GLY A 155 22.32 1.86 -0.75
N ILE A 156 21.47 1.92 -1.78
CA ILE A 156 20.09 2.40 -1.70
C ILE A 156 19.17 1.20 -1.52
N ALA A 157 18.54 1.09 -0.34
CA ALA A 157 17.54 0.06 -0.08
C ALA A 157 16.21 0.45 -0.73
N GLU A 158 15.84 -0.25 -1.80
CA GLU A 158 14.66 0.00 -2.62
C GLU A 158 13.86 -1.30 -2.80
N TRP A 159 12.56 -1.28 -2.50
CA TRP A 159 11.63 -2.33 -2.92
C TRP A 159 10.77 -1.81 -4.06
N THR A 160 10.64 -2.57 -5.15
CA THR A 160 9.74 -2.22 -6.26
C THR A 160 8.78 -3.38 -6.53
N SER A 161 7.48 -3.09 -6.56
CA SER A 161 6.42 -4.07 -6.83
C SER A 161 6.30 -4.43 -8.31
N ASP A 162 5.68 -5.56 -8.59
CA ASP A 162 5.04 -5.82 -9.87
C ASP A 162 3.85 -4.88 -10.12
N LEU A 163 3.31 -4.93 -11.35
CA LEU A 163 2.12 -4.18 -11.71
C LEU A 163 0.91 -4.75 -10.99
N SER A 164 0.22 -3.92 -10.22
CA SER A 164 -0.98 -4.29 -9.45
C SER A 164 -2.15 -3.36 -9.77
N TRP A 165 -3.35 -3.77 -9.36
CA TRP A 165 -4.58 -3.00 -9.53
C TRP A 165 -5.11 -2.51 -8.20
N ARG A 166 -5.66 -1.30 -8.18
CA ARG A 166 -6.32 -0.74 -7.00
C ARG A 166 -7.54 0.11 -7.38
N PRO A 167 -8.51 0.28 -6.46
CA PRO A 167 -9.64 1.17 -6.66
C PRO A 167 -9.20 2.64 -6.73
N LEU A 168 -10.16 3.52 -6.99
CA LEU A 168 -9.93 4.96 -6.91
C LEU A 168 -9.48 5.34 -5.49
N PRO A 169 -8.52 6.27 -5.37
CA PRO A 169 -8.20 6.83 -4.07
C PRO A 169 -9.39 7.62 -3.54
N ARG A 170 -9.58 7.59 -2.22
CA ARG A 170 -10.64 8.33 -1.53
C ARG A 170 -10.72 9.82 -1.89
N ARG A 171 -9.61 10.47 -2.25
CA ARG A 171 -9.61 11.88 -2.68
C ARG A 171 -10.35 12.11 -4.01
N GLU A 172 -10.59 11.07 -4.81
CA GLU A 172 -11.08 11.19 -6.20
C GLU A 172 -12.49 10.62 -6.44
N TYR A 173 -13.02 9.72 -5.62
CA TYR A 173 -14.31 9.06 -5.91
C TYR A 173 -15.52 10.00 -6.04
N THR A 174 -15.49 11.19 -5.42
CA THR A 174 -16.51 12.24 -5.57
C THR A 174 -16.16 13.32 -6.58
N ARG A 175 -14.89 13.37 -7.03
CA ARG A 175 -14.35 14.46 -7.86
C ARG A 175 -14.08 14.04 -9.30
N ARG A 176 -13.98 12.73 -9.53
CA ARG A 176 -13.56 12.13 -10.79
C ARG A 176 -14.52 11.02 -11.17
N SER A 177 -14.90 10.98 -12.43
CA SER A 177 -15.77 9.96 -13.02
C SER A 177 -15.22 9.43 -14.36
N ASP A 178 -14.03 9.87 -14.75
CA ASP A 178 -13.38 9.61 -16.02
C ASP A 178 -12.54 8.32 -16.03
N TYR A 179 -12.32 7.70 -14.86
CA TYR A 179 -11.67 6.41 -14.70
C TYR A 179 -12.21 5.67 -13.47
N ASN A 180 -12.02 4.35 -13.41
CA ASN A 180 -12.50 3.50 -12.31
C ASN A 180 -11.46 2.50 -11.76
N ALA A 181 -10.23 2.50 -12.28
CA ALA A 181 -9.14 1.69 -11.77
C ALA A 181 -7.77 2.35 -12.00
N LEU A 182 -6.83 2.02 -11.11
CA LEU A 182 -5.41 2.36 -11.26
C LEU A 182 -4.59 1.10 -11.48
N ALA A 183 -3.75 1.10 -12.51
CA ALA A 183 -2.63 0.16 -12.64
C ALA A 183 -1.38 0.82 -12.03
N VAL A 184 -0.72 0.15 -11.09
CA VAL A 184 0.30 0.79 -10.24
C VAL A 184 1.51 -0.11 -10.06
N ILE A 185 2.69 0.50 -10.20
CA ILE A 185 3.94 -0.02 -9.63
C ILE A 185 4.27 0.87 -8.43
N ASN A 186 4.49 0.25 -7.27
CA ASN A 186 4.88 0.93 -6.05
C ASN A 186 6.37 0.72 -5.83
N ARG A 187 7.03 1.76 -5.34
CA ARG A 187 8.42 1.68 -4.90
C ARG A 187 8.57 2.31 -3.53
N HIS A 188 9.22 1.59 -2.62
CA HIS A 188 9.60 2.11 -1.32
C HIS A 188 11.10 2.27 -1.25
N THR A 189 11.57 3.46 -0.94
CA THR A 189 13.00 3.77 -0.89
C THR A 189 13.36 4.29 0.49
N ARG A 190 14.34 3.69 1.15
CA ARG A 190 14.86 4.23 2.41
C ARG A 190 15.68 5.49 2.14
N THR A 191 15.50 6.50 2.99
CA THR A 191 16.30 7.72 3.00
C THR A 191 17.09 7.80 4.30
N PRO A 192 18.11 8.68 4.40
CA PRO A 192 18.80 8.92 5.66
C PRO A 192 17.87 9.39 6.79
N ASN A 193 16.82 10.16 6.45
CA ASN A 193 15.90 10.76 7.42
C ASN A 193 14.50 10.11 7.43
N GLY A 194 14.32 8.93 6.83
CA GLY A 194 13.01 8.27 6.73
C GLY A 194 12.89 7.38 5.51
N TRP A 195 11.81 7.54 4.75
CA TRP A 195 11.55 6.73 3.55
C TRP A 195 10.55 7.43 2.62
N THR A 196 10.52 7.00 1.36
CA THR A 196 9.58 7.48 0.35
C THR A 196 8.72 6.34 -0.18
N HIS A 197 7.51 6.70 -0.62
CA HIS A 197 6.64 5.82 -1.40
C HIS A 197 6.35 6.47 -2.76
N GLU A 198 7.00 5.94 -3.78
CA GLU A 198 6.85 6.33 -5.17
C GLU A 198 5.77 5.45 -5.84
N GLN A 199 4.88 6.08 -6.61
CA GLN A 199 3.72 5.44 -7.21
C GLN A 199 3.66 5.79 -8.70
N PHE A 200 3.93 4.81 -9.55
CA PHE A 200 3.83 4.94 -11.00
C PHE A 200 2.42 4.48 -11.42
N ASN A 201 1.51 5.44 -11.46
CA ASN A 201 0.09 5.20 -11.67
C ASN A 201 -0.26 5.33 -13.16
N THR A 202 -1.13 4.46 -13.65
CA THR A 202 -1.92 4.69 -14.88
C THR A 202 -3.40 4.68 -14.53
N LYS A 203 -4.08 5.80 -14.75
CA LYS A 203 -5.53 5.95 -14.61
C LYS A 203 -6.22 5.29 -15.80
N ILE A 204 -7.11 4.34 -15.55
CA ILE A 204 -7.76 3.54 -16.59
C ILE A 204 -9.26 3.50 -16.36
N GLN A 205 -10.02 3.86 -17.39
CA GLN A 205 -11.45 3.57 -17.47
C GLN A 205 -11.64 2.15 -17.98
N ARG A 206 -12.20 1.29 -17.13
CA ARG A 206 -12.62 -0.07 -17.48
C ARG A 206 -14.12 -0.06 -17.74
N ARG A 207 -14.56 -0.81 -18.75
CA ARG A 207 -15.98 -1.02 -19.07
C ARG A 207 -16.37 -2.48 -18.90
N PRO A 208 -17.67 -2.78 -18.71
CA PRO A 208 -18.16 -4.16 -18.56
C PRO A 208 -17.86 -5.07 -19.76
N ASP A 209 -17.75 -4.49 -20.96
CA ASP A 209 -17.37 -5.17 -22.21
C ASP A 209 -15.88 -5.57 -22.28
N GLY A 210 -15.11 -5.31 -21.23
CA GLY A 210 -13.67 -5.58 -21.17
C GLY A 210 -12.79 -4.45 -21.73
N THR A 211 -13.38 -3.43 -22.36
CA THR A 211 -12.64 -2.28 -22.89
C THR A 211 -11.88 -1.55 -21.78
N ARG A 212 -10.60 -1.25 -22.03
CA ARG A 212 -9.74 -0.47 -21.14
C ARG A 212 -9.23 0.76 -21.87
N THR A 213 -9.58 1.94 -21.37
CA THR A 213 -9.12 3.22 -21.91
C THR A 213 -8.18 3.89 -20.92
N PRO A 214 -6.86 3.93 -21.18
CA PRO A 214 -5.92 4.72 -20.39
C PRO A 214 -6.24 6.21 -20.53
N ILE A 215 -6.26 6.92 -19.41
CA ILE A 215 -6.58 8.35 -19.34
C ILE A 215 -5.31 9.17 -19.25
N ALA A 216 -4.52 8.92 -18.19
CA ALA A 216 -3.25 9.57 -17.95
C ALA A 216 -2.35 8.68 -17.08
N ARG A 217 -1.04 8.90 -17.16
CA ARG A 217 -0.11 8.48 -16.11
C ARG A 217 -0.04 9.55 -15.03
N GLU A 218 0.15 9.12 -13.80
CA GLU A 218 0.38 9.98 -12.64
C GLU A 218 1.60 9.47 -11.89
N PHE A 219 2.45 10.39 -11.44
CA PHE A 219 3.47 10.09 -10.45
C PHE A 219 2.95 10.54 -9.09
N GLY A 220 2.81 9.60 -8.17
CA GLY A 220 2.56 9.87 -6.75
C GLY A 220 3.86 9.76 -5.98
N PHE A 221 4.15 10.74 -5.15
CA PHE A 221 5.33 10.77 -4.30
C PHE A 221 4.88 11.09 -2.88
N ASN A 222 5.04 10.11 -1.99
CA ASN A 222 4.84 10.33 -0.57
C ASN A 222 6.21 10.36 0.11
N GLU A 223 6.47 11.35 0.94
CA GLU A 223 7.73 11.48 1.66
C GLU A 223 7.46 11.45 3.15
N TYR A 224 8.09 10.49 3.85
CA TYR A 224 8.02 10.33 5.29
C TYR A 224 9.33 10.84 5.88
N ASN A 225 9.32 12.06 6.41
CA ASN A 225 10.47 12.71 7.03
C ASN A 225 10.37 12.62 8.56
N LYS A 226 11.37 12.01 9.20
CA LYS A 226 11.38 11.88 10.67
C LYS A 226 11.30 13.26 11.30
N THR A 227 10.51 13.35 12.37
CA THR A 227 10.32 14.58 13.12
C THR A 227 10.34 14.31 14.63
N THR A 228 10.74 15.32 15.38
CA THR A 228 10.59 15.40 16.85
C THR A 228 9.74 16.60 17.26
N GLU A 229 9.14 17.30 16.29
CA GLU A 229 8.41 18.56 16.49
C GLU A 229 6.93 18.34 16.84
N VAL A 230 6.44 17.10 16.67
CA VAL A 230 5.04 16.73 16.88
C VAL A 230 4.94 15.76 18.06
N ASP A 231 3.99 16.02 18.95
CA ASP A 231 3.66 15.09 20.02
C ASP A 231 2.75 13.96 19.50
N PHE A 232 3.30 12.76 19.40
CA PHE A 232 2.59 11.54 18.99
C PHE A 232 2.00 10.74 20.17
N THR A 233 2.10 11.25 21.41
CA THR A 233 1.51 10.62 22.61
C THR A 233 0.04 10.22 22.41
N PRO A 234 -0.83 11.06 21.79
CA PRO A 234 -2.22 10.68 21.53
C PRO A 234 -2.35 9.41 20.65
N ALA A 235 -1.49 9.25 19.63
CA ALA A 235 -1.53 8.08 18.75
C ALA A 235 -1.13 6.80 19.48
N TYR A 236 -0.09 6.84 20.31
CA TYR A 236 0.31 5.69 21.12
C TYR A 236 -0.76 5.33 22.15
N ALA A 237 -1.39 6.32 22.78
CA ALA A 237 -2.49 6.10 23.71
C ALA A 237 -3.70 5.46 23.02
N TYR A 238 -4.11 5.99 21.86
CA TYR A 238 -5.17 5.43 21.03
C TYR A 238 -4.87 3.98 20.63
N TRP A 239 -3.66 3.71 20.14
CA TRP A 239 -3.28 2.37 19.72
C TRP A 239 -3.27 1.39 20.87
N THR A 240 -2.70 1.78 22.02
CA THR A 240 -2.67 0.94 23.23
C THR A 240 -4.09 0.55 23.67
N ALA A 241 -5.02 1.49 23.63
CA ALA A 241 -6.42 1.24 23.99
C ALA A 241 -7.15 0.35 22.97
N THR A 242 -6.90 0.52 21.67
CA THR A 242 -7.76 -0.05 20.61
C THR A 242 -7.12 -1.20 19.81
N ALA A 243 -5.83 -1.50 20.00
CA ALA A 243 -5.12 -2.52 19.21
C ALA A 243 -5.78 -3.90 19.26
N GLY A 244 -6.31 -4.29 20.44
CA GLY A 244 -7.04 -5.55 20.61
C GLY A 244 -8.36 -5.58 19.84
N TYR A 245 -9.09 -4.47 19.79
CA TYR A 245 -10.29 -4.32 18.98
C TYR A 245 -9.97 -4.41 17.48
N TRP A 246 -8.95 -3.69 17.01
CA TRP A 246 -8.53 -3.77 15.61
C TRP A 246 -7.99 -5.14 15.23
N ALA A 247 -7.38 -5.89 16.16
CA ALA A 247 -7.02 -7.29 15.91
C ALA A 247 -8.24 -8.16 15.59
N LYS A 248 -9.34 -7.97 16.32
CA LYS A 248 -10.62 -8.66 16.04
C LYS A 248 -11.18 -8.29 14.66
N VAL A 249 -11.12 -7.01 14.28
CA VAL A 249 -11.54 -6.55 12.94
C VAL A 249 -10.67 -7.20 11.85
N ARG A 250 -9.35 -7.22 12.03
CA ARG A 250 -8.42 -7.89 11.09
C ARG A 250 -8.73 -9.38 10.91
N GLN A 251 -9.07 -10.07 11.99
CA GLN A 251 -9.43 -11.49 11.92
C GLN A 251 -10.63 -11.73 10.99
N ARG A 252 -11.67 -10.88 11.04
CA ARG A 252 -12.81 -11.01 10.10
C ARG A 252 -12.39 -10.75 8.65
N TRP A 253 -11.47 -9.80 8.42
CA TRP A 253 -10.94 -9.58 7.07
C TRP A 253 -10.14 -10.78 6.57
N ASP A 254 -9.34 -11.42 7.44
CA ASP A 254 -8.55 -12.60 7.10
C ASP A 254 -9.43 -13.79 6.68
N ASP A 255 -10.66 -13.92 7.20
CA ASP A 255 -11.62 -14.96 6.78
C ASP A 255 -12.02 -14.86 5.30
N PHE A 256 -11.96 -13.65 4.72
CA PHE A 256 -12.24 -13.40 3.30
C PHE A 256 -10.98 -13.31 2.44
N LEU A 257 -9.89 -12.78 2.99
CA LEU A 257 -8.69 -12.42 2.23
C LEU A 257 -7.56 -13.44 2.34
N GLY A 258 -7.61 -14.34 3.33
CA GLY A 258 -6.66 -15.43 3.50
C GLY A 258 -6.83 -16.55 2.49
N GLN A 259 -7.98 -16.63 1.80
CA GLN A 259 -8.30 -17.72 0.87
C GLN A 259 -9.27 -17.30 -0.24
N ALA A 260 -9.31 -18.10 -1.31
CA ALA A 260 -10.28 -17.94 -2.39
C ALA A 260 -11.73 -18.09 -1.87
N PRO A 261 -12.72 -17.37 -2.46
CA PRO A 261 -12.61 -16.56 -3.68
C PRO A 261 -12.13 -15.13 -3.46
N GLY A 262 -11.99 -14.65 -2.22
CA GLY A 262 -11.81 -13.23 -1.89
C GLY A 262 -13.11 -12.56 -1.46
N VAL A 263 -13.19 -11.24 -1.63
CA VAL A 263 -14.25 -10.40 -1.07
C VAL A 263 -14.91 -9.48 -2.10
N HIS A 264 -16.20 -9.24 -1.92
CA HIS A 264 -16.95 -8.15 -2.54
C HIS A 264 -17.56 -7.27 -1.44
N LEU A 265 -17.42 -5.95 -1.56
CA LEU A 265 -18.00 -4.99 -0.63
C LEU A 265 -19.26 -4.37 -1.22
N LYS A 266 -20.37 -4.48 -0.48
CA LYS A 266 -21.66 -3.87 -0.82
C LYS A 266 -21.70 -2.36 -0.56
N THR A 267 -20.62 -1.78 -0.06
CA THR A 267 -20.54 -0.36 0.29
C THR A 267 -20.49 0.50 -0.98
N LYS A 268 -20.64 1.82 -0.82
CA LYS A 268 -20.18 2.77 -1.84
C LYS A 268 -18.65 2.90 -1.78
N PRO A 269 -17.98 3.35 -2.86
CA PRO A 269 -16.52 3.47 -2.89
C PRO A 269 -15.90 4.34 -1.78
N ASP A 270 -16.69 5.14 -1.07
CA ASP A 270 -16.24 5.91 0.10
C ASP A 270 -15.97 5.06 1.35
N GLY A 271 -16.50 3.83 1.40
CA GLY A 271 -16.39 2.91 2.53
C GLY A 271 -17.10 3.33 3.82
N MET A 272 -17.79 4.48 3.84
CA MET A 272 -18.26 5.12 5.08
C MET A 272 -19.22 4.26 5.88
N ALA A 273 -19.98 3.41 5.19
CA ALA A 273 -20.91 2.47 5.81
C ALA A 273 -20.24 1.45 6.75
N MET A 274 -18.95 1.15 6.55
CA MET A 274 -18.16 0.35 7.49
C MET A 274 -17.25 1.21 8.36
N ILE A 275 -16.70 2.31 7.83
CA ILE A 275 -15.79 3.18 8.57
C ILE A 275 -16.49 3.75 9.82
N ILE A 276 -17.69 4.32 9.67
CA ILE A 276 -18.39 4.94 10.80
C ILE A 276 -18.60 3.95 11.95
N PRO A 277 -19.30 2.81 11.77
CA PRO A 277 -19.58 1.92 12.89
C PRO A 277 -18.31 1.32 13.50
N LEU A 278 -17.30 0.97 12.69
CA LEU A 278 -16.06 0.39 13.23
C LEU A 278 -15.24 1.40 14.04
N PHE A 279 -15.24 2.69 13.65
CA PHE A 279 -14.59 3.73 14.43
C PHE A 279 -15.41 4.14 15.67
N THR A 280 -16.74 4.11 15.60
CA THR A 280 -17.61 4.28 16.78
C THR A 280 -17.32 3.20 17.82
N GLN A 281 -17.25 1.93 17.40
CA GLN A 281 -16.89 0.82 18.27
C GLN A 281 -15.47 0.97 18.84
N ALA A 282 -14.49 1.41 18.03
CA ALA A 282 -13.14 1.70 18.54
C ALA A 282 -13.14 2.84 19.59
N GLN A 283 -13.97 3.87 19.39
CA GLN A 283 -14.14 4.95 20.36
C GLN A 283 -14.79 4.43 21.65
N ASP A 284 -15.81 3.57 21.55
CA ASP A 284 -16.46 2.96 22.71
C ASP A 284 -15.44 2.18 23.57
N ILE A 285 -14.52 1.45 22.95
CA ILE A 285 -13.40 0.80 23.65
C ILE A 285 -12.47 1.82 24.33
N GLN A 286 -12.14 2.92 23.65
CA GLN A 286 -11.31 3.99 24.22
C GLN A 286 -12.00 4.66 25.43
N ASP A 287 -13.32 4.78 25.40
CA ASP A 287 -14.16 5.33 26.48
C ASP A 287 -14.38 4.33 27.64
N GLY A 288 -13.75 3.14 27.59
CA GLY A 288 -13.85 2.11 28.62
C GLY A 288 -15.13 1.27 28.55
N LYS A 289 -15.89 1.34 27.45
CA LYS A 289 -17.04 0.47 27.20
C LYS A 289 -16.57 -0.87 26.63
N THR A 290 -17.48 -1.83 26.59
CA THR A 290 -17.25 -3.13 25.96
C THR A 290 -17.95 -3.17 24.61
N VAL A 291 -17.24 -3.65 23.60
CA VAL A 291 -17.81 -4.03 22.29
C VAL A 291 -17.70 -5.55 22.18
N VAL A 292 -18.83 -6.24 22.09
CA VAL A 292 -18.85 -7.69 21.91
C VAL A 292 -18.66 -8.07 20.44
N ASP A 293 -18.11 -9.25 20.20
CA ASP A 293 -17.76 -9.74 18.86
C ASP A 293 -18.93 -9.71 17.86
N THR A 294 -20.16 -9.96 18.32
CA THR A 294 -21.37 -9.91 17.49
C THR A 294 -21.67 -8.53 16.92
N GLU A 295 -21.20 -7.44 17.56
CA GLU A 295 -21.35 -6.09 17.03
C GLU A 295 -20.41 -5.83 15.84
N ILE A 296 -19.20 -6.39 15.88
CA ILE A 296 -18.27 -6.36 14.74
C ILE A 296 -18.85 -7.22 13.62
N ASP A 297 -19.32 -8.42 13.94
CA ASP A 297 -19.87 -9.37 12.97
C ASP A 297 -21.09 -8.78 12.25
N ALA A 298 -21.94 -8.01 12.94
CA ALA A 298 -23.07 -7.33 12.32
C ALA A 298 -22.65 -6.36 11.20
N VAL A 299 -21.55 -5.62 11.38
CA VAL A 299 -21.02 -4.73 10.35
C VAL A 299 -20.55 -5.54 9.13
N PHE A 300 -19.82 -6.63 9.36
CA PHE A 300 -19.33 -7.49 8.28
C PHE A 300 -20.48 -8.18 7.54
N GLN A 301 -21.46 -8.77 8.24
CA GLN A 301 -22.62 -9.40 7.61
C GLN A 301 -23.41 -8.41 6.74
N GLN A 302 -23.53 -7.16 7.18
CA GLN A 302 -24.26 -6.14 6.44
C GLN A 302 -23.53 -5.71 5.16
N TRP A 303 -22.19 -5.64 5.15
CA TRP A 303 -21.44 -4.95 4.10
C TRP A 303 -20.44 -5.80 3.31
N VAL A 304 -20.12 -6.99 3.79
CA VAL A 304 -19.07 -7.84 3.26
C VAL A 304 -19.67 -9.18 2.82
N GLU A 305 -19.30 -9.62 1.64
CA GLU A 305 -19.65 -10.95 1.14
C GLU A 305 -18.48 -11.56 0.36
N LYS A 306 -18.53 -12.86 0.12
CA LYS A 306 -17.51 -13.53 -0.69
C LYS A 306 -17.52 -12.98 -2.10
N ALA A 307 -16.35 -12.81 -2.71
CA ALA A 307 -16.26 -12.39 -4.10
C ALA A 307 -17.06 -13.36 -4.99
N PRO A 308 -17.79 -12.84 -6.00
CA PRO A 308 -18.48 -13.68 -6.96
C PRO A 308 -17.48 -14.51 -7.76
N PRO A 309 -17.92 -15.64 -8.36
CA PRO A 309 -17.10 -16.37 -9.32
C PRO A 309 -16.55 -15.43 -10.39
N GLU A 310 -15.29 -15.61 -10.77
CA GLU A 310 -14.76 -14.84 -11.89
C GLU A 310 -15.46 -15.26 -13.17
N SER A 311 -16.10 -14.30 -13.84
CA SER A 311 -16.57 -14.49 -15.20
C SER A 311 -15.37 -14.89 -16.06
N ALA A 312 -15.46 -16.01 -16.76
CA ALA A 312 -14.49 -16.36 -17.80
C ALA A 312 -14.43 -15.19 -18.79
N ARG A 313 -13.29 -14.51 -18.82
CA ARG A 313 -13.02 -13.44 -19.78
C ARG A 313 -12.57 -14.04 -21.10
#